data_AF-H1LUI5-F1
#
_entry.id   AF-H1LUI5-F1
#
_cell.length_a   1.000
_cell.length_b   1.000
_cell.length_c   1.000
_cell.angle_alpha   90.00
_cell.angle_beta   90.00
_cell.angle_gamma   90.00
#
_symmetry.space_group_name_H-M   'P 1'
#
loop_
_entity.id
_entity.type
_entity.pdbx_description
1 polymer ?
#
loop_
_entity_poly.entity_id
_entity_poly.type
_entity_poly.pdbx_seq_one_letter_code
_entity_poly.pdbx_strand_id
1 'polypeptide(L)' 'MWHSLLLGKWNELFYWLPIEGLIRSRQQDYYDSIGKSDREADSYAFVELILEIILTTLEETVLVGEM' A
#
# COMPACT_ATOMS: atom_id res chain seq x y z
N MET A 1 -8.02 -2.96 8.53
CA MET A 1 -7.29 -1.81 7.96
C MET A 1 -8.12 -1.32 6.77
N TRP A 2 -7.98 -0.05 6.41
CA TRP A 2 -8.99 0.72 5.65
C TRP A 2 -8.53 1.06 4.22
N HIS A 3 -7.30 0.70 3.83
CA HIS A 3 -6.72 1.10 2.54
C HIS A 3 -7.45 0.45 1.37
N SER A 4 -7.74 -0.85 1.46
CA SER A 4 -8.53 -1.54 0.43
C SER A 4 -9.94 -0.97 0.31
N LEU A 5 -10.52 -0.48 1.41
CA LEU A 5 -11.84 0.17 1.37
C LEU A 5 -11.78 1.55 0.71
N LEU A 6 -10.76 2.37 1.02
CA LEU A 6 -10.59 3.68 0.38
C LEU A 6 -10.36 3.52 -1.12
N LEU A 7 -9.39 2.69 -1.50
CA LEU A 7 -9.02 2.49 -2.91
C LEU A 7 -10.11 1.75 -3.67
N GLY A 8 -10.78 0.78 -3.04
CA GLY A 8 -11.92 0.07 -3.62
C GLY A 8 -13.12 0.97 -3.92
N LYS A 9 -13.36 2.01 -3.11
CA LYS A 9 -14.36 3.04 -3.41
C LYS A 9 -14.00 3.88 -4.64
N TRP A 10 -12.72 4.05 -4.93
CA TRP A 10 -12.25 4.76 -6.11
C TRP A 10 -12.26 3.86 -7.35
N ASN A 11 -11.81 2.61 -7.22
CA ASN A 11 -11.82 1.63 -8.29
C ASN A 11 -11.96 0.21 -7.71
N GLU A 12 -12.98 -0.52 -8.16
CA GLU A 12 -13.35 -1.84 -7.63
C GLU A 12 -12.24 -2.89 -7.74
N LEU A 13 -11.29 -2.73 -8.68
CA LEU A 13 -10.11 -3.60 -8.81
C LEU A 13 -9.37 -3.76 -7.48
N PHE A 14 -9.29 -2.69 -6.69
CA PHE A 14 -8.55 -2.66 -5.43
C PHE A 14 -9.18 -3.52 -4.32
N TYR A 15 -10.44 -3.93 -4.45
CA TYR A 15 -11.02 -4.92 -3.54
C TYR A 15 -10.43 -6.33 -3.74
N TRP A 16 -9.88 -6.59 -4.92
CA TRP A 16 -9.36 -7.90 -5.31
C TRP A 16 -7.83 -8.02 -5.17
N LEU A 17 -7.14 -6.89 -4.95
CA LEU A 17 -5.69 -6.86 -4.80
C LEU A 17 -5.27 -7.12 -3.34
N PRO A 18 -4.20 -7.91 -3.09
CA PRO A 18 -3.75 -8.27 -1.74
C PRO A 18 -2.99 -7.16 -0.99
N ILE A 19 -3.40 -5.90 -1.15
CA ILE A 19 -2.71 -4.71 -0.60
C ILE A 19 -2.58 -4.79 0.92
N GLU A 20 -3.64 -5.17 1.62
CA GLU A 20 -3.66 -5.30 3.08
C GLU A 20 -2.68 -6.37 3.59
N GLY A 21 -2.49 -7.43 2.81
CA GLY A 21 -1.50 -8.47 3.11
C GLY A 21 -0.08 -7.91 3.01
N LEU A 22 0.20 -7.15 1.95
CA LEU A 22 1.52 -6.57 1.71
C LEU A 22 1.85 -5.43 2.69
N ILE A 23 0.87 -4.62 3.10
CA ILE A 23 1.08 -3.65 4.19
C ILE A 23 1.41 -4.37 5.50
N ARG A 24 0.77 -5.51 5.77
CA ARG A 24 1.04 -6.29 6.98
C ARG A 24 2.44 -6.93 6.96
N SER A 25 2.92 -7.39 5.81
CA SER A 25 4.29 -7.91 5.71
C SER A 25 5.33 -6.80 5.88
N ARG A 26 5.01 -5.57 5.45
CA ARG A 26 5.82 -4.36 5.63
C ARG A 26 5.38 -3.49 6.82
N GLN A 27 4.85 -4.11 7.89
CA GLN A 27 4.26 -3.38 9.02
C GLN A 27 5.25 -2.43 9.71
N GLN A 28 6.53 -2.80 9.79
CA GLN A 28 7.57 -1.94 10.37
C GLN A 28 7.76 -0.67 9.53
N ASP A 29 8.03 -0.81 8.22
CA ASP A 29 8.15 0.31 7.27
C ASP A 29 6.92 1.23 7.33
N TYR A 30 5.73 0.65 7.42
CA TYR A 30 4.48 1.39 7.52
C TYR A 30 4.47 2.32 8.74
N TYR A 31 4.75 1.82 9.94
CA TYR A 31 4.79 2.67 11.13
C TYR A 31 5.97 3.63 11.14
N ASP A 32 7.12 3.23 10.59
CA ASP A 32 8.29 4.11 10.49
C ASP A 32 8.03 5.31 9.57
N SER A 33 7.35 5.09 8.44
CA SER A 33 6.96 6.16 7.52
C SER A 33 5.98 7.16 8.15
N ILE A 34 5.02 6.68 8.94
CA ILE A 34 4.11 7.54 9.73
C ILE A 34 4.91 8.35 10.75
N GLY A 35 5.78 7.69 11.53
CA GLY A 35 6.59 8.36 12.54
C GLY A 35 7.55 9.39 11.94
N LYS A 36 8.11 9.12 10.75
CA LYS A 36 8.92 10.08 10.01
C LYS A 36 8.07 11.27 9.54
N SER A 37 6.91 10.99 8.95
CA SER A 37 6.01 12.02 8.43
C SER A 37 5.51 12.96 9.53
N ASP A 38 5.23 12.42 10.72
CA ASP A 38 4.83 13.19 11.91
C ASP A 38 5.97 14.11 12.38
N ARG A 39 7.20 13.58 12.47
CA ARG A 39 8.38 14.36 12.89
C ARG A 39 8.76 15.47 11.92
N GLU A 40 8.63 15.20 10.62
CA GLU A 40 8.99 16.14 9.55
C GLU A 40 7.85 17.08 9.18
N ALA A 41 6.64 16.86 9.72
CA ALA A 41 5.40 17.52 9.32
C ALA A 41 5.14 17.45 7.80
N ASP A 42 5.57 16.34 7.17
CA ASP A 42 5.49 16.10 5.74
C ASP A 42 5.02 14.67 5.47
N SER A 43 3.93 14.50 4.74
CA SER A 43 3.36 13.20 4.39
C SER A 43 4.13 12.45 3.29
N TYR A 44 5.17 13.05 2.69
CA TYR A 44 5.92 12.49 1.57
C TYR A 44 6.31 11.03 1.80
N ALA A 45 6.97 10.73 2.93
CA ALA A 45 7.48 9.39 3.23
C ALA A 45 6.37 8.34 3.34
N PHE A 46 5.22 8.72 3.92
CA PHE A 46 4.07 7.82 4.01
C PHE A 46 3.44 7.57 2.64
N VAL A 47 3.22 8.63 1.85
CA VAL A 47 2.60 8.52 0.51
C VAL A 47 3.48 7.71 -0.44
N GLU A 48 4.80 7.94 -0.43
CA GLU A 48 5.78 7.18 -1.20
C GLU A 48 5.69 5.68 -0.91
N LEU A 49 5.69 5.29 0.37
CA LEU A 49 5.56 3.90 0.77
C LEU A 49 4.24 3.26 0.29
N ILE A 50 3.12 3.96 0.41
CA ILE A 50 1.83 3.42 -0.03
C ILE A 50 1.80 3.22 -1.55
N LEU A 51 2.39 4.14 -2.32
CA LEU A 51 2.51 4.00 -3.77
C LEU A 51 3.41 2.83 -4.17
N GLU A 52 4.54 2.63 -3.47
CA GLU A 52 5.39 1.45 -3.66
C GLU A 52 4.63 0.15 -3.41
N ILE A 53 3.89 0.06 -2.31
CA ILE A 53 3.09 -1.13 -1.97
C ILE A 53 2.04 -1.42 -3.04
N ILE A 54 1.37 -0.38 -3.55
CA ILE A 54 0.40 -0.53 -4.65
C ILE A 54 1.10 -1.06 -5.91
N LEU A 55 2.24 -0.48 -6.27
CA LEU A 55 3.02 -0.90 -7.45
C LEU A 55 3.45 -2.37 -7.32
N THR A 56 4.08 -2.75 -6.22
CA THR A 56 4.50 -4.14 -5.96
C THR A 56 3.31 -5.10 -6.02
N THR A 57 2.16 -4.70 -5.45
CA THR A 57 0.95 -5.53 -5.51
C THR A 57 0.48 -5.77 -6.94
N LEU A 58 0.53 -4.74 -7.79
CA LEU A 58 0.16 -4.86 -9.21
C LEU A 58 1.14 -5.75 -9.97
N GLU A 59 2.45 -5.58 -9.76
CA GLU A 59 3.49 -6.40 -10.39
C GLU A 59 3.37 -7.88 -10.02
N GLU A 60 3.21 -8.19 -8.72
CA GLU A 60 3.03 -9.56 -8.24
C GLU A 60 1.73 -10.18 -8.78
N THR A 61 0.65 -9.40 -8.88
CA THR A 61 -0.64 -9.88 -9.40
C THR A 61 -0.58 -10.17 -10.91
N VAL A 62 0.11 -9.33 -11.70
CA VAL A 62 0.30 -9.57 -13.13
C VAL A 62 1.11 -10.83 -13.37
N LEU A 63 2.20 -11.03 -12.62
CA LEU A 63 3.03 -12.24 -12.72
C LEU A 63 2.24 -13.54 -12.43
N VAL A 64 1.32 -13.50 -11.46
CA VAL A 64 0.46 -14.66 -11.15
C VAL A 64 -0.58 -14.92 -12.25
N GLY A 65 -1.04 -13.88 -12.96
CA GLY A 65 -2.02 -14.02 -14.05
C GLY A 65 -1.46 -14.56 -15.37
N GLU A 66 -0.13 -14.51 -15.56
CA GLU A 66 0.55 -15.01 -16.76
C GLU A 66 1.02 -16.48 -16.65
N MET A 67 0.92 -17.10 -15.46
CA MET A 67 1.23 -18.52 -15.22
C MET A 67 0.01 -19.42 -15.42
#